data_AF-A0A5P0YNL1-F1
#
_entry.id   AF-A0A5P0YNL1-F1
#
_cell.length_a   1.000
_cell.length_b   1.000
_cell.length_c   1.000
_cell.angle_alpha   90.00
_cell.angle_beta   90.00
_cell.angle_gamma   90.00
#
_symmetry.space_group_name_H-M   'P 1'
#
loop_
_entity.id
_entity.type
_entity.pdbx_description
1 polymer ?
#
loop_
_entity_poly.entity_id
_entity_poly.type
_entity_poly.pdbx_seq_one_letter_code
_entity_poly.pdbx_strand_id
1 'polypeptide(L)'
;MFLTLDAVVTGGNGLIYLALSGPVGDLLGLNSGFLVGIGAFLLAYGVFVGALAARPVPPVTGTKLVIDANALWAVASIAALLLWLEPSAVGAFWIPAQALVVGAFAALQHVSLKKMREAGVR
;
A
#
# COMPACT_ATOMS: atom_id res chain seq x y z
N MET A 1 1.44 9.10 -12.77
CA MET A 1 0.25 8.23 -12.86
C MET A 1 0.28 7.09 -11.85
N PHE A 2 1.27 6.19 -11.85
CA PHE A 2 1.29 5.06 -10.90
C PHE A 2 1.38 5.47 -9.42
N LEU A 3 2.15 6.53 -9.08
CA LEU A 3 2.15 7.11 -7.72
C LEU A 3 0.77 7.65 -7.33
N THR A 4 0.08 8.32 -8.25
CA THR A 4 -1.27 8.85 -7.99
C THR A 4 -2.26 7.73 -7.72
N LEU A 5 -2.23 6.66 -8.53
CA LEU A 5 -3.13 5.52 -8.36
C LEU A 5 -2.85 4.78 -7.05
N ASP A 6 -1.58 4.56 -6.72
CA ASP A 6 -1.16 4.02 -5.42
C ASP A 6 -1.69 4.87 -4.26
N ALA A 7 -1.47 6.20 -4.30
CA ALA A 7 -1.95 7.11 -3.27
C ALA A 7 -3.47 7.02 -3.04
N VAL A 8 -4.26 6.96 -4.13
CA VAL A 8 -5.73 6.86 -4.06
C VAL A 8 -6.17 5.52 -3.52
N VAL A 9 -5.60 4.42 -4.02
CA VAL A 9 -5.97 3.06 -3.58
C VAL A 9 -5.58 2.85 -2.12
N THR A 10 -4.35 3.18 -1.77
CA THR A 10 -3.80 2.98 -0.43
C THR A 10 -4.47 3.92 0.59
N GLY A 11 -4.62 5.20 0.27
CA GLY A 11 -5.31 6.16 1.12
C GLY A 11 -6.80 5.85 1.28
N GLY A 12 -7.47 5.43 0.19
CA GLY A 12 -8.86 5.00 0.21
C GLY A 12 -9.08 3.76 1.10
N ASN A 13 -8.21 2.76 0.98
CA ASN A 13 -8.26 1.57 1.84
C ASN A 13 -7.99 1.93 3.31
N GLY A 14 -7.05 2.84 3.57
CA GLY A 14 -6.78 3.36 4.91
C GLY A 14 -8.01 4.05 5.52
N LEU A 15 -8.70 4.90 4.75
CA LEU A 15 -9.96 5.54 5.16
C LEU A 15 -11.06 4.53 5.46
N ILE A 16 -11.21 3.49 4.63
CA ILE A 16 -12.17 2.41 4.87
C ILE A 16 -11.87 1.73 6.20
N TYR A 17 -10.61 1.39 6.48
CA TYR A 17 -10.25 0.75 7.75
C TYR A 17 -10.47 1.66 8.95
N LEU A 18 -10.22 2.97 8.83
CA LEU A 18 -10.48 3.92 9.91
C LEU A 18 -11.98 4.09 10.18
N ALA A 19 -12.77 4.29 9.12
CA ALA A 19 -14.19 4.61 9.23
C ALA A 19 -15.05 3.38 9.55
N LEU A 20 -14.64 2.19 9.08
CA LEU A 20 -15.42 0.95 9.13
C LEU A 20 -14.66 -0.20 9.80
N SER A 21 -13.73 0.11 10.72
CA SER A 21 -12.88 -0.89 11.40
C SER A 21 -13.66 -2.04 12.05
N GLY A 22 -14.84 -1.79 12.61
CA GLY A 22 -15.72 -2.82 13.19
C GLY A 22 -16.22 -3.79 12.11
N PRO A 23 -17.10 -3.35 11.18
CA PRO A 23 -17.64 -4.23 10.14
C PRO A 23 -16.57 -4.90 9.27
N VAL A 24 -15.50 -4.17 8.92
CA VAL A 24 -14.38 -4.74 8.15
C VAL A 24 -13.59 -5.74 8.99
N GLY A 25 -13.40 -5.47 10.29
CA GLY A 25 -12.78 -6.39 11.23
C GLY A 25 -13.53 -7.70 11.33
N ASP A 26 -14.85 -7.63 11.51
CA ASP A 26 -15.72 -8.82 11.56
C ASP A 26 -15.65 -9.62 10.24
N LEU A 27 -15.69 -8.93 9.09
CA LEU A 27 -15.61 -9.57 7.78
C LEU A 27 -14.26 -10.27 7.56
N LEU A 28 -13.15 -9.61 7.90
CA LEU A 28 -11.80 -10.13 7.69
C LEU A 28 -11.34 -11.08 8.81
N GLY A 29 -12.09 -11.17 9.91
CA GLY A 29 -11.67 -11.88 11.12
C GLY A 29 -10.45 -11.23 11.79
N LEU A 30 -10.40 -9.90 11.82
CA LEU A 30 -9.30 -9.13 12.39
C LEU A 30 -9.80 -8.18 13.48
N ASN A 31 -8.96 -7.95 14.48
CA ASN A 31 -9.28 -6.99 15.55
C ASN A 31 -9.45 -5.57 14.98
N SER A 32 -10.51 -4.87 15.39
CA SER A 32 -10.81 -3.51 14.91
C SER A 32 -9.72 -2.49 15.28
N GLY A 33 -9.13 -2.59 16.47
CA GLY A 33 -7.99 -1.76 16.88
C GLY A 33 -6.76 -1.97 16.01
N PHE A 34 -6.50 -3.22 15.61
CA PHE A 34 -5.47 -3.53 14.62
C PHE A 34 -5.76 -2.84 13.27
N LEU A 35 -7.00 -2.92 12.78
CA LEU A 35 -7.39 -2.24 11.54
C LEU A 35 -7.33 -0.72 11.63
N VAL A 36 -7.65 -0.11 12.77
CA VAL A 36 -7.48 1.34 12.97
C VAL A 36 -6.00 1.73 12.84
N GLY A 37 -5.09 0.97 13.47
CA GLY A 37 -3.66 1.21 13.37
C GLY A 37 -3.14 1.11 11.93
N ILE A 38 -3.54 0.05 11.22
CA ILE A 38 -3.22 -0.13 9.80
C ILE A 38 -3.83 1.00 8.96
N GLY A 39 -5.09 1.36 9.20
CA GLY A 39 -5.78 2.41 8.47
C GLY A 39 -5.11 3.78 8.60
N ALA A 40 -4.70 4.14 9.82
CA ALA A 40 -3.96 5.38 10.08
C ALA A 40 -2.61 5.39 9.34
N PHE A 41 -1.87 4.28 9.39
CA PHE A 41 -0.62 4.12 8.67
C PHE A 41 -0.82 4.27 7.14
N LEU A 42 -1.78 3.54 6.57
CA LEU A 42 -2.06 3.56 5.13
C LEU A 42 -2.52 4.95 4.67
N LEU A 43 -3.34 5.64 5.47
CA LEU A 43 -3.76 7.00 5.15
C LEU A 43 -2.57 7.97 5.14
N ALA A 44 -1.74 7.93 6.18
CA ALA A 44 -0.54 8.76 6.25
C ALA A 44 0.41 8.48 5.07
N TYR A 45 0.62 7.21 4.74
CA TYR A 45 1.40 6.78 3.59
C TYR A 45 0.79 7.27 2.28
N GLY A 46 -0.51 7.09 2.07
CA GLY A 46 -1.22 7.55 0.87
C GLY A 46 -1.11 9.07 0.68
N VAL A 47 -1.19 9.86 1.76
CA VAL A 47 -0.95 11.30 1.72
C VAL A 47 0.49 11.63 1.30
N PHE A 48 1.48 10.93 1.86
CA PHE A 48 2.88 11.09 1.47
C PHE A 48 3.10 10.77 -0.03
N VAL A 49 2.59 9.64 -0.51
CA VAL A 49 2.69 9.25 -1.93
C VAL A 49 1.96 10.27 -2.82
N GLY A 50 0.79 10.74 -2.40
CA GLY A 50 0.03 11.77 -3.09
C GLY A 50 0.79 13.09 -3.22
N ALA A 51 1.48 13.51 -2.16
CA ALA A 51 2.32 14.70 -2.17
C ALA A 51 3.52 14.57 -3.13
N LEU A 52 4.11 13.38 -3.26
CA LEU A 52 5.12 13.09 -4.28
C LEU A 52 4.52 13.11 -5.68
N ALA A 53 3.35 12.51 -5.86
CA ALA A 53 2.66 12.43 -7.14
C ALA A 53 2.18 13.79 -7.68
N ALA A 54 1.96 14.76 -6.80
CA ALA A 54 1.55 16.11 -7.15
C ALA A 54 2.69 16.98 -7.73
N ARG A 55 3.94 16.51 -7.67
CA ARG A 55 5.08 17.23 -8.27
C ARG A 55 5.10 17.03 -9.79
N PRO A 56 5.45 18.07 -10.58
CA PRO A 56 5.60 17.93 -12.04
C PRO A 56 6.56 16.82 -12.43
N VAL A 57 7.66 16.69 -11.69
CA VAL A 57 8.60 15.58 -11.75
C VAL A 57 8.78 15.03 -10.33
N PRO A 58 8.27 13.82 -10.03
CA PRO A 58 8.47 13.21 -8.72
C PRO A 58 9.96 12.94 -8.43
N PRO A 59 10.47 13.28 -7.23
CA PRO A 59 11.87 13.09 -6.91
C PRO A 59 12.24 11.59 -6.89
N VAL A 60 13.40 11.26 -7.46
CA VAL A 60 13.90 9.87 -7.57
C VAL A 60 14.00 9.20 -6.21
N THR A 61 14.56 9.88 -5.21
CA THR A 61 14.74 9.33 -3.86
C THR A 61 13.40 9.02 -3.20
N GLY A 62 12.42 9.92 -3.29
CA GLY A 62 11.08 9.70 -2.76
C GLY A 62 10.37 8.55 -3.47
N THR A 63 10.49 8.48 -4.79
CA THR A 63 9.90 7.39 -5.59
C THR A 63 10.51 6.03 -5.22
N LYS A 64 11.83 5.95 -5.00
CA LYS A 64 12.49 4.73 -4.51
C LYS A 64 11.97 4.32 -3.14
N LEU A 65 11.82 5.26 -2.22
CA LEU A 65 11.29 4.98 -0.88
C LEU A 65 9.88 4.37 -0.95
N VAL A 66 9.01 4.88 -1.82
CA VAL A 66 7.66 4.31 -2.05
C VAL A 66 7.74 2.89 -2.61
N ILE A 67 8.61 2.64 -3.58
CA ILE A 67 8.81 1.29 -4.14
C ILE A 67 9.25 0.31 -3.05
N ASP A 68 10.26 0.69 -2.25
CA ASP A 68 10.83 -0.17 -1.22
C ASP A 68 9.80 -0.41 -0.09
N ALA A 69 9.04 0.62 0.29
CA ALA A 69 7.97 0.50 1.28
C ALA A 69 6.84 -0.41 0.80
N ASN A 70 6.39 -0.28 -0.44
CA ASN A 70 5.37 -1.16 -1.03
C ASN A 70 5.85 -2.62 -1.11
N ALA A 71 7.10 -2.84 -1.53
CA ALA A 71 7.69 -4.17 -1.56
C ALA A 71 7.76 -4.79 -0.16
N LEU A 72 8.23 -4.03 0.83
CA LEU A 72 8.27 -4.47 2.22
C LEU A 72 6.87 -4.76 2.76
N TRP A 73 5.89 -3.91 2.48
CA TRP A 73 4.50 -4.10 2.90
C TRP A 73 3.89 -5.37 2.32
N ALA A 74 4.12 -5.65 1.04
CA ALA A 74 3.65 -6.87 0.39
C ALA A 74 4.25 -8.11 1.07
N VAL A 75 5.56 -8.14 1.31
CA VAL A 75 6.23 -9.25 2.01
C VAL A 75 5.73 -9.39 3.45
N ALA A 76 5.64 -8.27 4.19
CA ALA A 76 5.17 -8.26 5.57
C ALA A 76 3.72 -8.74 5.68
N SER A 77 2.87 -8.43 4.71
CA SER A 77 1.48 -8.90 4.67
C SER A 77 1.39 -10.42 4.56
N ILE A 78 2.20 -11.02 3.68
CA ILE A 78 2.25 -12.48 3.54
C ILE A 78 2.88 -13.13 4.78
N ALA A 79 3.98 -12.56 5.29
CA ALA A 79 4.60 -13.05 6.52
C ALA A 79 3.63 -13.00 7.70
N ALA A 80 2.87 -11.91 7.86
CA ALA A 80 1.86 -11.78 8.91
C ALA A 80 0.79 -12.87 8.83
N LEU A 81 0.29 -13.15 7.62
CA LEU A 81 -0.67 -14.23 7.39
C LEU A 81 -0.12 -15.61 7.77
N LEU A 82 1.15 -15.88 7.46
CA LEU A 82 1.76 -17.18 7.70
C LEU A 82 2.24 -17.40 9.13
N LEU A 83 2.51 -16.32 9.87
CA LEU A 83 3.23 -16.40 11.14
C LEU A 83 2.38 -16.06 12.36
N TRP A 84 1.39 -15.17 12.26
CA TRP A 84 0.67 -14.69 13.46
C TRP A 84 -0.77 -14.20 13.26
N LEU A 85 -1.29 -14.11 12.03
CA LEU A 85 -2.69 -13.74 11.79
C LEU A 85 -3.54 -14.98 11.53
N GLU A 86 -4.70 -15.03 12.20
CA GLU A 86 -5.72 -16.05 12.00
C GLU A 86 -7.02 -15.40 11.48
N PRO A 87 -7.03 -14.92 10.21
CA PRO A 87 -8.18 -14.23 9.66
C PRO A 87 -9.35 -15.18 9.35
N SER A 88 -10.51 -14.60 9.03
CA SER A 88 -11.60 -15.33 8.40
C SER A 88 -11.19 -15.85 7.00
N ALA A 89 -12.01 -16.71 6.38
CA ALA A 89 -11.77 -17.13 4.99
C ALA A 89 -11.70 -15.94 4.01
N VAL A 90 -12.51 -14.90 4.23
CA VAL A 90 -12.47 -13.67 3.43
C VAL A 90 -11.17 -12.92 3.67
N GLY A 91 -10.72 -12.81 4.92
CA GLY A 91 -9.44 -12.19 5.25
C GLY A 91 -8.23 -12.96 4.71
N ALA A 92 -8.26 -14.29 4.75
CA ALA A 92 -7.23 -15.17 4.19
C ALA A 92 -7.09 -15.01 2.67
N PHE A 93 -8.16 -14.65 1.97
CA PHE A 93 -8.11 -14.26 0.55
C PHE A 93 -7.67 -12.79 0.36
N TRP A 94 -8.21 -11.90 1.18
CA TRP A 94 -8.00 -10.46 1.06
C TRP A 94 -6.54 -10.04 1.31
N ILE A 95 -5.89 -10.56 2.36
CA ILE A 95 -4.52 -10.22 2.73
C ILE A 95 -3.51 -10.48 1.59
N PRO A 96 -3.48 -11.67 0.96
CA PRO A 96 -2.59 -11.89 -0.17
C PRO A 96 -3.04 -11.12 -1.43
N ALA A 97 -4.34 -10.95 -1.66
CA ALA A 97 -4.84 -10.17 -2.79
C ALA A 97 -4.35 -8.70 -2.73
N GLN A 98 -4.47 -8.03 -1.58
CA GLN A 98 -3.96 -6.66 -1.44
C GLN A 98 -2.43 -6.62 -1.52
N ALA A 99 -1.72 -7.62 -0.97
CA ALA A 99 -0.27 -7.69 -1.07
C ALA A 99 0.20 -7.78 -2.53
N LEU A 100 -0.51 -8.54 -3.37
CA LEU A 100 -0.24 -8.59 -4.80
C LEU A 100 -0.47 -7.25 -5.49
N VAL A 101 -1.55 -6.53 -5.15
CA VAL A 101 -1.81 -5.19 -5.71
C VAL A 101 -0.72 -4.21 -5.32
N VAL A 102 -0.31 -4.17 -4.05
CA VAL A 102 0.76 -3.30 -3.57
C VAL A 102 2.11 -3.67 -4.19
N GLY A 103 2.42 -4.96 -4.31
CA GLY A 103 3.60 -5.45 -5.02
C GLY A 103 3.60 -5.08 -6.51
N ALA A 104 2.44 -5.11 -7.16
CA ALA A 104 2.29 -4.65 -8.54
C ALA A 104 2.57 -3.15 -8.67
N PHE A 105 2.13 -2.32 -7.73
CA PHE A 105 2.51 -0.90 -7.70
C PHE A 105 4.03 -0.73 -7.59
N ALA A 106 4.69 -1.43 -6.67
CA ALA A 106 6.15 -1.38 -6.54
C ALA A 106 6.85 -1.73 -7.86
N ALA A 107 6.42 -2.81 -8.53
CA ALA A 107 6.98 -3.25 -9.80
C ALA A 107 6.77 -2.20 -10.93
N LEU A 108 5.55 -1.68 -11.07
CA LEU A 108 5.22 -0.69 -12.10
C LEU A 108 5.95 0.65 -11.88
N GLN A 109 6.05 1.08 -10.63
CA GLN A 109 6.81 2.28 -10.23
C GLN A 109 8.31 2.08 -10.51
N HIS A 110 8.88 0.92 -10.20
CA HIS A 110 10.27 0.59 -10.47
C HIS A 110 10.60 0.62 -11.96
N VAL A 111 9.78 -0.05 -12.79
CA VAL A 111 9.95 -0.06 -14.25
C VAL A 111 9.86 1.36 -14.83
N SER A 112 8.91 2.15 -14.33
CA SER A 112 8.74 3.55 -14.78
C SER A 112 9.94 4.42 -14.42
N LEU A 113 10.44 4.29 -13.18
CA LEU A 113 11.63 5.03 -12.73
C LEU A 113 12.88 4.64 -13.54
N LYS A 114 13.05 3.35 -13.83
CA LYS A 114 14.16 2.87 -14.67
C LYS A 114 14.12 3.51 -16.06
N LYS A 115 12.96 3.49 -16.72
CA LYS A 115 12.78 4.10 -18.05
C LYS A 115 13.04 5.61 -18.06
N MET A 116 12.58 6.34 -17.04
CA MET A 116 12.84 7.79 -16.95
C MET A 116 14.33 8.11 -16.84
N ARG A 117 15.07 7.32 -16.06
CA ARG A 117 16.53 7.46 -15.90
C ARG A 117 17.29 7.15 -17.20
N GLU A 118 16.87 6.12 -17.92
CA GLU A 118 17.44 5.76 -19.23
C GLU A 118 17.17 6.85 -20.28
N ALA A 119 16.02 7.52 -20.22
CA ALA A 119 15.67 8.64 -21.07
C ALA A 119 16.35 9.97 -20.69
N GLY A 120 17.19 9.99 -19.63
CA GLY A 120 17.89 11.20 -19.17
C GLY A 120 16.99 12.26 -18.52
N VAL A 121 15.72 11.93 -18.23
CA VAL A 121 14.80 12.81 -17.51
C VAL A 121 15.18 12.77 -16.03
N ARG A 122 15.72 13.88 -15.52
CA ARG A 122 16.09 14.04 -14.11
C ARG A 122 14.90 14.46 -13.26
#